data_AF-A0A1E3UMC7-F1
#
_entry.id   AF-A0A1E3UMC7-F1
#
_cell.length_a   1.000
_cell.length_b   1.000
_cell.length_c   1.000
_cell.angle_alpha   90.00
_cell.angle_beta   90.00
_cell.angle_gamma   90.00
#
_symmetry.space_group_name_H-M   'P 1'
#
loop_
_entity.id
_entity.type
_entity.pdbx_description
1 polymer ?
#
loop_
_entity_poly.entity_id
_entity_poly.type
_entity_poly.pdbx_seq_one_letter_code
_entity_poly.pdbx_strand_id
1 'polypeptide(L)'
;MRKTKIGVMDFHGSVDITDPCYDKDVWCRMNNVKISEGEYACYVWRHTDKGKYEDGTPYSYLLVGAIGIYRNGDIPRQKDMEEIGSIGVDAGLAGFFHNKPDYSDEEWGRFCDRVRNGDAWLIEDGFYSSSGYGDGCYGVYAYKQDGAITALELRFL
;
A
#
# COMPACT_ATOMS: atom_id res chain seq x y z
N MET A 1 14.84 -2.19 5.75
CA MET A 1 13.62 -3.02 5.76
C MET A 1 13.90 -4.36 5.09
N ARG A 2 13.31 -5.47 5.57
CA ARG A 2 13.31 -6.77 4.91
C ARG A 2 12.12 -6.84 3.96
N LYS A 3 12.36 -7.17 2.69
CA LYS A 3 11.29 -7.37 1.70
C LYS A 3 10.82 -8.82 1.66
N THR A 4 9.51 -9.01 1.48
CA THR A 4 8.87 -10.30 1.23
C THR A 4 7.92 -10.16 0.04
N LYS A 5 8.04 -11.04 -0.96
CA LYS A 5 7.09 -11.12 -2.08
C LYS A 5 5.81 -11.78 -1.57
N ILE A 6 4.67 -11.12 -1.78
CA ILE A 6 3.34 -11.66 -1.44
C ILE A 6 2.76 -12.43 -2.63
N GLY A 7 2.95 -11.90 -3.84
CA GLY A 7 2.48 -12.56 -5.06
C GLY A 7 2.71 -11.71 -6.31
N VAL A 8 1.90 -11.97 -7.33
CA VAL A 8 1.91 -11.27 -8.62
C VAL A 8 0.47 -10.95 -8.99
N MET A 9 0.23 -9.76 -9.55
CA MET A 9 -1.08 -9.31 -10.00
C MET A 9 -0.92 -8.42 -11.24
N ASP A 10 -1.82 -8.57 -12.21
CA ASP A 10 -2.01 -7.60 -13.28
C ASP A 10 -3.06 -6.59 -12.82
N PHE A 11 -2.73 -5.31 -12.85
CA PHE A 11 -3.59 -4.21 -12.42
C PHE A 11 -4.37 -3.56 -13.57
N HIS A 12 -4.24 -4.08 -14.79
CA HIS A 12 -4.95 -3.62 -16.00
C HIS A 12 -4.71 -2.14 -16.34
N GLY A 13 -3.48 -1.66 -16.13
CA GLY A 13 -3.02 -0.35 -16.57
C GLY A 13 -3.40 0.85 -15.67
N SER A 14 -4.09 0.61 -14.55
CA SER A 14 -4.32 1.66 -13.55
C SER A 14 -4.63 1.10 -12.17
N VAL A 15 -4.27 1.86 -11.14
CA VAL A 15 -4.60 1.53 -9.75
C VAL A 15 -5.24 2.70 -9.04
N ASP A 16 -6.14 2.38 -8.11
CA ASP A 16 -6.52 3.31 -7.05
C ASP A 16 -5.61 3.06 -5.84
N ILE A 17 -5.14 4.13 -5.22
CA ILE A 17 -4.24 4.08 -4.07
C ILE A 17 -4.95 4.76 -2.90
N THR A 18 -5.31 3.99 -1.88
CA THR A 18 -6.18 4.49 -0.81
C THR A 18 -6.23 3.58 0.41
N ASP A 19 -6.80 4.08 1.50
CA ASP A 19 -7.43 3.28 2.53
C ASP A 19 -8.81 2.79 2.06
N PRO A 20 -9.11 1.49 2.15
CA PRO A 20 -10.36 0.94 1.67
C PRO A 20 -11.63 1.50 2.35
N CYS A 21 -11.54 2.20 3.47
CA CYS A 21 -12.70 2.84 4.10
C CYS A 21 -13.21 4.08 3.34
N TYR A 22 -12.40 4.67 2.45
CA TYR A 22 -12.77 5.90 1.75
C TYR A 22 -13.61 5.67 0.49
N ASP A 23 -14.60 6.54 0.32
CA ASP A 23 -15.29 6.77 -0.95
C ASP A 23 -14.39 7.49 -1.94
N LYS A 24 -14.79 7.54 -3.22
CA LYS A 24 -13.99 8.09 -4.32
C LYS A 24 -13.78 9.60 -4.25
N ASP A 25 -14.78 10.35 -3.77
CA ASP A 25 -14.78 11.81 -3.78
C ASP A 25 -14.18 12.41 -2.50
N VAL A 26 -12.94 12.00 -2.20
CA VAL A 26 -12.16 12.54 -1.08
C VAL A 26 -10.75 12.91 -1.52
N TRP A 27 -10.21 13.96 -0.91
CA TRP A 27 -8.88 14.48 -1.24
C TRP A 27 -7.74 13.52 -0.85
N CYS A 28 -8.00 12.63 0.12
CA CYS A 28 -7.02 11.72 0.73
C CYS A 28 -6.87 10.38 -0.02
N ARG A 29 -7.30 10.32 -1.29
CA ARG A 29 -7.24 9.13 -2.15
C ARG A 29 -6.69 9.52 -3.52
N MET A 30 -5.90 8.62 -4.13
CA MET A 30 -5.43 8.78 -5.51
C MET A 30 -6.17 7.81 -6.43
N ASN A 31 -7.02 8.35 -7.30
CA ASN A 31 -7.81 7.56 -8.24
C ASN A 31 -7.13 7.41 -9.61
N ASN A 32 -7.27 6.23 -10.23
CA ASN A 32 -6.91 5.98 -11.62
C ASN A 32 -5.46 6.36 -11.97
N VAL A 33 -4.52 6.08 -11.06
CA VAL A 33 -3.09 6.29 -11.29
C VAL A 33 -2.65 5.38 -12.43
N LYS A 34 -2.30 5.99 -13.57
CA LYS A 34 -1.92 5.24 -14.78
C LYS A 34 -0.56 4.58 -14.62
N ILE A 35 -0.54 3.27 -14.83
CA ILE A 35 0.66 2.44 -14.82
C ILE A 35 0.74 1.66 -16.13
N SER A 36 1.93 1.21 -16.48
CA SER A 36 2.09 0.34 -17.65
C SER A 36 1.39 -1.01 -17.46
N GLU A 37 0.85 -1.58 -18.53
CA GLU A 37 0.14 -2.87 -18.47
C GLU A 37 1.07 -4.05 -18.19
N GLY A 38 0.51 -5.13 -17.63
CA GLY A 38 1.18 -6.40 -17.38
C GLY A 38 1.33 -6.72 -15.89
N GLU A 39 2.13 -7.74 -15.61
CA GLU A 39 2.24 -8.31 -14.27
C GLU A 39 3.16 -7.51 -13.34
N TYR A 40 2.69 -7.29 -12.11
CA TYR A 40 3.43 -6.63 -11.04
C TYR A 40 3.66 -7.59 -9.89
N ALA A 41 4.92 -7.71 -9.48
CA ALA A 41 5.26 -8.40 -8.25
C ALA A 41 4.92 -7.49 -7.05
N CYS A 42 4.12 -8.02 -6.12
CA CYS A 42 3.66 -7.30 -4.93
C CYS A 42 4.56 -7.63 -3.75
N TYR A 43 5.17 -6.62 -3.13
CA TYR A 43 6.08 -6.78 -2.00
C TYR A 43 5.67 -5.94 -0.80
N VAL A 44 5.96 -6.50 0.38
CA VAL A 44 5.88 -5.81 1.66
C VAL A 44 7.28 -5.61 2.21
N TRP A 45 7.57 -4.41 2.67
CA TRP A 45 8.81 -4.04 3.34
C TRP A 45 8.54 -3.91 4.83
N ARG A 46 9.12 -4.82 5.61
CA ARG A 46 8.98 -4.82 7.08
C ARG A 46 10.24 -4.34 7.77
N HIS A 47 10.12 -3.73 8.93
CA HIS A 47 11.24 -3.53 9.83
C HIS A 47 10.83 -3.68 11.28
N THR A 48 11.84 -3.85 12.13
CA THR A 48 11.63 -3.82 13.57
C THR A 48 11.72 -2.37 14.02
N ASP A 49 10.64 -1.84 14.57
CA ASP A 49 10.67 -0.63 15.38
C ASP A 49 10.89 -1.03 16.84
N LYS A 50 11.83 -0.38 17.52
CA LYS A 50 12.21 -0.72 18.88
C LYS A 50 12.66 0.51 19.64
N GLY A 51 12.32 0.53 20.92
CA GLY A 51 12.63 1.66 21.79
C GLY A 51 12.25 1.36 23.23
N LYS A 52 11.98 2.43 23.96
CA LYS A 52 11.43 2.38 25.31
C LYS A 52 10.29 3.39 25.38
N TYR A 53 9.21 3.00 26.06
CA TYR A 53 8.18 3.93 26.48
C TYR A 53 8.73 4.91 27.54
N GLU A 54 7.97 5.95 27.86
CA GLU A 54 8.36 6.96 28.86
C GLU A 54 8.63 6.37 30.25
N ASP A 55 7.96 5.28 30.60
CA ASP A 55 8.17 4.52 31.85
C ASP A 55 9.42 3.63 31.83
N GLY A 56 10.17 3.61 30.71
CA GLY A 56 11.35 2.79 30.51
C GLY A 56 11.08 1.37 30.02
N THR A 57 9.81 0.96 29.88
CA THR A 57 9.42 -0.36 29.36
C THR A 57 9.90 -0.50 27.91
N PRO A 58 10.71 -1.52 27.57
CA PRO A 58 11.18 -1.71 26.21
C PRO A 58 10.06 -2.23 25.29
N TYR A 59 10.08 -1.80 24.03
CA TYR A 59 9.20 -2.34 22.99
C TYR A 59 10.00 -2.78 21.76
N SER A 60 9.43 -3.72 21.00
CA SER A 60 9.99 -4.20 19.75
C SER A 60 8.86 -4.77 18.88
N TYR A 61 8.47 -4.05 17.84
CA TYR A 61 7.39 -4.42 16.93
C TYR A 61 7.93 -4.68 15.53
N LEU A 62 7.46 -5.73 14.88
CA LEU A 62 7.66 -5.92 13.44
C LEU A 62 6.54 -5.18 12.72
N LEU A 63 6.87 -4.10 12.02
CA LEU A 63 5.92 -3.23 11.34
C LEU A 63 6.09 -3.30 9.83
N VAL A 64 4.99 -3.09 9.11
CA VAL A 64 5.02 -2.78 7.68
C VAL A 64 5.44 -1.32 7.54
N GLY A 65 6.60 -1.06 6.92
CA GLY A 65 7.08 0.29 6.64
C GLY A 65 6.75 0.77 5.24
N ALA A 66 6.53 -0.15 4.29
CA ALA A 66 6.05 0.18 2.96
C ALA A 66 5.46 -1.05 2.26
N ILE A 67 4.62 -0.80 1.26
CA ILE A 67 4.25 -1.79 0.25
C ILE A 67 4.57 -1.25 -1.14
N GLY A 68 4.90 -2.15 -2.07
CA GLY A 68 5.19 -1.75 -3.44
C GLY A 68 4.80 -2.80 -4.47
N ILE A 69 4.46 -2.30 -5.65
CA ILE A 69 4.19 -3.10 -6.85
C ILE A 69 5.24 -2.77 -7.89
N TYR A 70 5.84 -3.80 -8.49
CA TYR A 70 6.98 -3.66 -9.39
C TYR A 70 6.77 -4.51 -10.65
N ARG A 71 6.69 -3.87 -11.81
CA ARG A 71 6.50 -4.56 -13.10
C ARG A 71 7.62 -5.55 -13.31
N ASN A 72 7.27 -6.79 -13.69
CA ASN A 72 8.21 -7.90 -13.85
C ASN A 72 9.08 -8.22 -12.62
N GLY A 73 8.81 -7.63 -11.45
CA GLY A 73 9.66 -7.73 -10.26
C GLY A 73 10.89 -6.82 -10.26
N ASP A 74 10.98 -5.86 -11.18
CA ASP A 74 12.10 -4.91 -11.28
C ASP A 74 11.97 -3.82 -10.20
N ILE A 75 12.67 -4.02 -9.09
CA ILE A 75 12.65 -3.10 -7.95
C ILE A 75 13.70 -2.01 -8.15
N PRO A 76 13.31 -0.73 -8.38
CA PRO A 76 14.24 0.38 -8.52
C PRO A 76 14.89 0.72 -7.17
N ARG A 77 15.95 1.55 -7.20
CA ARG A 77 16.49 2.11 -5.96
C ARG A 77 15.51 3.16 -5.45
N GLN A 78 15.23 3.16 -4.14
CA GLN A 78 14.26 4.09 -3.54
C GLN A 78 14.52 5.57 -3.84
N LYS A 79 15.80 5.96 -3.93
CA LYS A 79 16.23 7.33 -4.29
C LYS A 79 15.92 7.74 -5.73
N ASP A 80 15.66 6.78 -6.61
CA ASP A 80 15.30 7.02 -8.01
C ASP A 80 13.78 7.11 -8.19
N MET A 81 13.00 6.93 -7.11
CA MET A 81 11.55 7.07 -7.13
C MET A 81 11.14 8.50 -6.75
N GLU A 82 10.16 9.03 -7.45
CA GLU A 82 9.63 10.38 -7.24
C GLU A 82 8.33 10.31 -6.43
N GLU A 83 8.14 11.21 -5.48
CA GLU A 83 6.85 11.35 -4.79
C GLU A 83 5.82 11.95 -5.77
N ILE A 84 4.69 11.28 -5.93
CA ILE A 84 3.61 11.70 -6.84
C ILE A 84 2.37 12.20 -6.11
N GLY A 85 2.35 12.09 -4.78
CA GLY A 85 1.25 12.52 -3.93
C GLY A 85 1.28 11.80 -2.59
N SER A 86 0.22 11.99 -1.82
CA SER A 86 -0.01 11.30 -0.55
C SER A 86 -1.47 10.87 -0.43
N ILE A 87 -1.71 9.89 0.45
CA ILE A 87 -3.06 9.42 0.80
C ILE A 87 -3.26 9.49 2.31
N GLY A 88 -4.52 9.56 2.72
CA GLY A 88 -4.91 9.37 4.11
C GLY A 88 -5.14 7.89 4.42
N VAL A 89 -5.03 7.55 5.70
CA VAL A 89 -5.36 6.25 6.29
C VAL A 89 -6.09 6.49 7.60
N ASP A 90 -7.21 5.81 7.79
CA ASP A 90 -8.15 5.99 8.92
C ASP A 90 -8.69 4.65 9.48
N ALA A 91 -8.54 3.56 8.72
CA ALA A 91 -8.81 2.19 9.18
C ALA A 91 -7.51 1.42 9.44
N GLY A 92 -6.36 2.09 9.50
CA GLY A 92 -5.05 1.46 9.58
C GLY A 92 -4.69 0.56 8.39
N LEU A 93 -5.37 0.69 7.25
CA LEU A 93 -5.21 -0.12 6.04
C LEU A 93 -4.92 0.76 4.83
N ALA A 94 -4.09 0.30 3.91
CA ALA A 94 -3.92 0.98 2.63
C ALA A 94 -3.34 0.08 1.54
N GLY A 95 -3.63 0.39 0.28
CA GLY A 95 -2.94 -0.23 -0.83
C GLY A 95 -3.45 0.13 -2.21
N PHE A 96 -3.16 -0.77 -3.15
CA PHE A 96 -3.38 -0.65 -4.58
C PHE A 96 -4.58 -1.52 -4.98
N PHE A 97 -5.61 -0.89 -5.52
CA PHE A 97 -6.87 -1.55 -5.83
C PHE A 97 -7.21 -1.48 -7.31
N HIS A 98 -7.93 -2.50 -7.77
CA HIS A 98 -8.72 -2.43 -8.99
C HIS A 98 -9.97 -1.58 -8.75
N ASN A 99 -9.99 -0.34 -9.26
CA ASN A 99 -11.17 0.54 -9.28
C ASN A 99 -12.03 0.42 -8.00
N LYS A 100 -11.43 0.73 -6.85
CA LYS A 100 -12.04 0.51 -5.53
C LYS A 100 -13.41 1.20 -5.46
N PRO A 101 -14.53 0.48 -5.22
CA PRO A 101 -15.84 1.11 -5.14
C PRO A 101 -16.02 1.91 -3.83
N ASP A 102 -17.13 2.63 -3.74
CA ASP A 102 -17.63 3.20 -2.50
C ASP A 102 -18.39 2.06 -1.79
N TYR A 103 -17.97 1.70 -0.57
CA TYR A 103 -18.55 0.56 0.14
C TYR A 103 -19.75 1.01 0.95
N SER A 104 -20.85 0.25 0.90
CA SER A 104 -21.84 0.26 1.96
C SER A 104 -21.26 -0.33 3.26
N ASP A 105 -21.90 -0.08 4.40
CA ASP A 105 -21.49 -0.65 5.70
C ASP A 105 -21.35 -2.18 5.67
N GLU A 106 -22.23 -2.86 4.93
CA GLU A 106 -22.18 -4.32 4.79
C GLU A 106 -20.97 -4.77 3.97
N GLU A 107 -20.69 -4.10 2.85
CA GLU A 107 -19.53 -4.39 2.01
C GLU A 107 -18.22 -4.10 2.75
N TRP A 108 -18.19 -3.01 3.53
CA TRP A 108 -17.08 -2.69 4.40
C TRP A 108 -16.86 -3.80 5.44
N GLY A 109 -17.92 -4.24 6.12
CA GLY A 109 -17.83 -5.34 7.09
C GLY A 109 -17.27 -6.63 6.47
N ARG A 110 -17.74 -7.00 5.28
CA ARG A 110 -17.22 -8.17 4.53
C ARG A 110 -15.77 -7.99 4.13
N PHE A 111 -15.36 -6.77 3.73
CA PHE A 111 -13.97 -6.47 3.45
C PHE A 111 -13.09 -6.67 4.70
N CYS A 112 -13.50 -6.10 5.85
CA CYS A 112 -12.81 -6.27 7.12
C CYS A 112 -12.64 -7.75 7.52
N ASP A 113 -13.67 -8.57 7.33
CA ASP A 113 -13.61 -10.00 7.64
C ASP A 113 -12.56 -10.74 6.81
N ARG A 114 -12.39 -10.39 5.52
CA ARG A 114 -11.37 -10.97 4.63
C ARG A 114 -9.94 -10.64 5.07
N VAL A 115 -9.76 -9.51 5.74
CA VAL A 115 -8.44 -8.92 6.05
C VAL A 115 -8.13 -8.91 7.54
N ARG A 116 -8.88 -9.71 8.31
CA ARG A 116 -8.77 -9.74 9.77
C ARG A 116 -7.45 -10.31 10.26
N ASN A 117 -6.86 -11.25 9.53
CA ASN A 117 -5.68 -12.00 9.97
C ASN A 117 -4.51 -11.72 9.02
N GLY A 118 -3.44 -11.13 9.57
CA GLY A 118 -2.22 -10.81 8.84
C GLY A 118 -1.96 -9.31 8.81
N ASP A 119 -0.96 -8.92 8.01
CA ASP A 119 -0.53 -7.53 7.83
C ASP A 119 -0.45 -7.13 6.35
N ALA A 120 -0.69 -8.07 5.43
CA ALA A 120 -0.71 -7.83 3.99
C ALA A 120 -1.50 -8.91 3.24
N TRP A 121 -2.25 -8.48 2.23
CA TRP A 121 -3.16 -9.34 1.48
C TRP A 121 -3.07 -9.02 0.00
N LEU A 122 -3.07 -10.09 -0.81
CA LEU A 122 -3.23 -10.03 -2.26
C LEU A 122 -4.47 -10.85 -2.60
N ILE A 123 -5.55 -10.16 -2.93
CA ILE A 123 -6.86 -10.74 -3.23
C ILE A 123 -7.41 -10.14 -4.51
N GLU A 124 -8.57 -10.61 -4.97
CA GLU A 124 -9.16 -10.15 -6.25
C GLU A 124 -9.32 -8.63 -6.38
N ASP A 125 -9.52 -7.91 -5.27
CA ASP A 125 -9.72 -6.46 -5.26
C ASP A 125 -8.40 -5.68 -5.41
N GLY A 126 -7.26 -6.30 -5.11
CA GLY A 126 -5.96 -5.64 -5.12
C GLY A 126 -4.92 -6.17 -4.14
N PHE A 127 -3.92 -5.33 -3.89
CA PHE A 127 -2.81 -5.57 -2.96
C PHE A 127 -2.76 -4.47 -1.90
N TYR A 128 -2.91 -4.83 -0.63
CA TYR A 128 -2.93 -3.86 0.46
C TYR A 128 -2.37 -4.44 1.75
N SER A 129 -2.07 -3.57 2.72
CA SER A 129 -1.48 -3.92 4.01
C SER A 129 -2.05 -3.09 5.14
N SER A 130 -1.81 -3.53 6.36
CA SER A 130 -1.84 -2.62 7.50
C SER A 130 -0.74 -1.57 7.32
N SER A 131 -0.98 -0.31 7.71
CA SER A 131 0.03 0.75 7.63
C SER A 131 1.19 0.57 8.60
N GLY A 132 1.10 -0.33 9.58
CA GLY A 132 2.11 -0.55 10.62
C GLY A 132 2.24 0.61 11.63
N TYR A 133 1.83 1.80 11.24
CA TYR A 133 1.92 3.06 11.97
C TYR A 133 0.54 3.63 12.37
N GLY A 134 -0.54 2.98 11.94
CA GLY A 134 -1.91 3.40 12.21
C GLY A 134 -2.41 4.44 11.22
N ASP A 135 -3.24 5.34 11.71
CA ASP A 135 -3.88 6.38 10.90
C ASP A 135 -2.91 7.53 10.63
N GLY A 136 -3.00 8.14 9.45
CA GLY A 136 -2.04 9.15 9.05
C GLY A 136 -2.11 9.56 7.58
N CYS A 137 -1.11 10.34 7.16
CA CYS A 137 -0.93 10.76 5.77
C CYS A 137 0.41 10.20 5.27
N TYR A 138 0.37 9.44 4.18
CA TYR A 138 1.49 8.64 3.72
C TYR A 138 1.83 8.91 2.26
N GLY A 139 3.12 8.99 1.97
CA GLY A 139 3.64 9.34 0.65
C GLY A 139 3.54 8.19 -0.34
N VAL A 140 3.15 8.52 -1.57
CA VAL A 140 3.10 7.62 -2.71
C VAL A 140 4.22 7.97 -3.67
N TYR A 141 5.05 6.99 -4.00
CA TYR A 141 6.23 7.15 -4.82
C TYR A 141 6.11 6.33 -6.10
N ALA A 142 6.56 6.88 -7.22
CA ALA A 142 6.55 6.23 -8.51
C ALA A 142 7.95 6.15 -9.12
N TYR A 143 8.20 5.07 -9.84
CA TYR A 143 9.33 4.96 -10.75
C TYR A 143 8.82 4.86 -12.19
N LYS A 144 9.46 5.60 -13.08
CA LYS A 144 9.09 5.65 -14.49
C LYS A 144 10.19 5.06 -15.36
N GLN A 145 9.79 4.24 -16.33
CA GLN A 145 10.63 3.80 -17.44
C GLN A 145 9.94 4.22 -18.74
N ASP A 146 10.69 4.84 -19.63
CA ASP A 146 10.18 5.33 -20.92
C ASP A 146 8.92 6.21 -20.80
N GLY A 147 8.84 6.99 -19.71
CA GLY A 147 7.73 7.90 -19.42
C GLY A 147 6.50 7.24 -18.78
N ALA A 148 6.45 5.91 -18.65
CA ALA A 148 5.35 5.17 -18.01
C ALA A 148 5.73 4.71 -16.60
N ILE A 149 4.76 4.72 -15.66
CA ILE A 149 4.99 4.19 -14.31
C ILE A 149 5.12 2.66 -14.39
N THR A 150 6.24 2.13 -13.89
CA THR A 150 6.54 0.69 -13.82
C THR A 150 6.74 0.19 -12.39
N ALA A 151 6.83 1.10 -11.41
CA ALA A 151 6.73 0.73 -10.00
C ALA A 151 6.03 1.81 -9.19
N LEU A 152 5.31 1.38 -8.15
CA LEU A 152 4.72 2.23 -7.14
C LEU A 152 5.11 1.73 -5.74
N GLU A 153 5.34 2.66 -4.82
CA GLU A 153 5.53 2.40 -3.39
C GLU A 153 4.61 3.32 -2.58
N LEU A 154 3.89 2.74 -1.63
CA LEU A 154 3.23 3.47 -0.54
C LEU A 154 4.10 3.30 0.70
N ARG A 155 4.60 4.42 1.24
CA ARG A 155 5.56 4.41 2.36
C ARG A 155 4.90 4.97 3.62
N PHE A 156 4.93 4.16 4.67
CA PHE A 156 4.36 4.49 5.98
C PHE A 156 5.40 5.12 6.94
N LEU A 157 6.67 5.14 6.52
CA LEU A 157 7.83 5.69 7.24
C LEU A 157 8.61 6.68 6.36
#